data_AF-A0A970D0N9-F1
#
_entry.id   AF-A0A970D0N9-F1
#
_cell.length_a   1.000
_cell.length_b   1.000
_cell.length_c   1.000
_cell.angle_alpha   90.00
_cell.angle_beta   90.00
_cell.angle_gamma   90.00
#
_symmetry.space_group_name_H-M   'P 1'
#
loop_
_entity.id
_entity.type
_entity.pdbx_description
1 polymer ?
#
loop_
_entity_poly.entity_id
_entity_poly.type
_entity_poly.pdbx_seq_one_letter_code
_entity_poly.pdbx_strand_id
1 'polypeptide(L)'
;MRRLIESEFKKIFFLKSSKVYIFVLIVLSLALGLAFSLTTNVTQGKTITELSSMDVLSANMLGTDLANIMLIIFTAVSVSKEFSTRLINVSLAIIPDRRKFFIGKLITFFLLSAAISIVVVLLSYLASRMILTANNMPEVSLQDFTVRRFVLGVMVMPVFYTIITAAAVFLFNGSAGAITFSLGIMILPALVKMFSNTVQRILLPIFPQSAIHSLSGAVKKDSVESLGVIASICLLLIWIAVTSIAANIKFQKQDI
;
A
#
# COMPACT_ATOMS: atom_id res chain seq x y z
N MET A 1 21.21 -14.54 -2.63
CA MET A 1 20.01 -13.72 -2.31
C MET A 1 20.28 -12.65 -1.26
N ARG A 2 20.76 -12.99 -0.06
CA ARG A 2 20.99 -11.99 1.01
C ARG A 2 21.85 -10.78 0.60
N ARG A 3 23.04 -11.01 0.01
CA ARG A 3 23.94 -9.93 -0.47
C ARG A 3 23.30 -9.00 -1.51
N LEU A 4 22.42 -9.55 -2.37
CA LEU A 4 21.68 -8.77 -3.36
C LEU A 4 20.70 -7.81 -2.68
N ILE A 5 19.93 -8.30 -1.72
CA ILE A 5 18.98 -7.50 -0.94
C ILE A 5 19.72 -6.43 -0.13
N GLU A 6 20.85 -6.78 0.50
CA GLU A 6 21.68 -5.81 1.23
C GLU A 6 22.23 -4.71 0.31
N SER A 7 22.62 -5.04 -0.92
CA SER A 7 23.09 -4.06 -1.92
C SER A 7 21.97 -3.11 -2.36
N GLU A 8 20.80 -3.64 -2.67
CA GLU A 8 19.62 -2.85 -3.03
C GLU A 8 19.19 -1.93 -1.88
N PHE A 9 19.17 -2.45 -0.65
CA PHE A 9 18.85 -1.66 0.53
C PHE A 9 19.84 -0.51 0.72
N LYS A 10 21.14 -0.76 0.58
CA LYS A 10 22.16 0.31 0.64
C LYS A 10 21.93 1.33 -0.47
N LYS A 11 21.63 0.92 -1.70
CA LYS A 11 21.36 1.84 -2.81
C LYS A 11 20.21 2.80 -2.50
N ILE A 12 19.13 2.29 -1.92
CA ILE A 12 17.97 3.09 -1.50
C ILE A 12 18.39 4.07 -0.39
N PHE A 13 18.94 3.56 0.72
CA PHE A 13 19.20 4.39 1.90
C PHE A 13 20.44 5.29 1.79
N PHE A 14 21.36 5.05 0.87
CA PHE A 14 22.54 5.91 0.71
C PHE A 14 22.21 7.25 0.03
N LEU A 15 21.18 7.27 -0.83
CA LEU A 15 20.75 8.48 -1.51
C LEU A 15 20.02 9.43 -0.55
N LYS A 16 20.58 10.64 -0.35
CA LYS A 16 19.94 11.70 0.47
C LYS A 16 18.49 11.95 0.04
N SER A 17 18.24 12.01 -1.27
CA SER A 17 16.89 12.22 -1.83
C SER A 17 15.90 11.12 -1.41
N SER A 18 16.33 9.85 -1.32
CA SER A 18 15.44 8.76 -0.88
C SER A 18 15.11 8.87 0.61
N LYS A 19 16.09 9.19 1.45
CA LYS A 19 15.87 9.43 2.88
C LYS A 19 14.90 10.58 3.12
N VAL A 20 15.09 11.70 2.43
CA VAL A 20 14.20 12.86 2.50
C VAL A 20 12.79 12.48 2.03
N TYR A 21 12.66 11.74 0.94
CA TYR A 21 11.35 11.29 0.46
C TYR A 21 10.62 10.41 1.48
N ILE A 22 11.30 9.42 2.07
CA ILE A 22 10.70 8.55 3.10
C ILE A 22 10.30 9.35 4.33
N PHE A 23 11.13 10.30 4.75
CA PHE A 23 10.81 11.19 5.87
C PHE A 23 9.57 12.05 5.57
N VAL A 24 9.54 12.71 4.41
CA VAL A 24 8.40 13.52 3.97
C VAL A 24 7.14 12.68 3.84
N LEU A 25 7.25 11.45 3.33
CA LEU A 25 6.13 10.52 3.24
C LEU A 25 5.51 10.23 4.61
N ILE A 26 6.34 9.96 5.63
CA ILE A 26 5.87 9.68 6.99
C ILE A 26 5.24 10.94 7.62
N VAL A 27 5.90 12.09 7.47
CA VAL A 27 5.38 13.34 8.04
C VAL A 27 4.06 13.76 7.39
N LEU A 28 3.99 13.69 6.06
CA LEU A 28 2.81 14.11 5.32
C LEU A 28 1.63 13.15 5.51
N SER A 29 1.88 11.85 5.62
CA SER A 29 0.83 10.87 5.92
C SER A 29 0.20 11.13 7.30
N LEU A 30 1.02 11.45 8.29
CA LEU A 30 0.55 11.81 9.63
C LEU A 30 -0.20 13.14 9.64
N ALA A 31 0.35 14.16 8.99
CA ALA A 31 -0.31 15.47 8.89
C ALA A 31 -1.69 15.35 8.22
N LEU A 32 -1.80 14.54 7.15
CA LEU A 32 -3.05 14.31 6.45
C LEU A 32 -4.04 13.50 7.29
N GLY A 33 -3.59 12.45 8.00
CA GLY A 33 -4.45 11.68 8.92
C GLY A 33 -5.02 12.55 10.05
N LEU A 34 -4.19 13.38 10.66
CA LEU A 34 -4.61 14.37 11.65
C LEU A 34 -5.60 15.38 11.07
N ALA A 35 -5.32 15.90 9.87
CA ALA A 35 -6.21 16.84 9.19
C ALA A 35 -7.59 16.21 8.95
N PHE A 36 -7.66 14.96 8.48
CA PHE A 36 -8.93 14.26 8.30
C PHE A 36 -9.69 14.04 9.60
N SER A 37 -8.97 13.68 10.68
CA SER A 37 -9.60 13.45 11.98
C SER A 37 -10.17 14.76 12.57
N LEU A 38 -9.43 15.87 12.46
CA LEU A 38 -9.86 17.19 12.95
C LEU A 38 -10.93 17.87 12.08
N THR A 39 -10.98 17.56 10.78
CA THR A 39 -11.96 18.13 9.84
C THR A 39 -13.23 17.27 9.69
N THR A 40 -13.39 16.22 10.50
CA THR A 40 -14.63 15.42 10.57
C THR A 40 -15.86 16.29 10.83
N ASN A 41 -15.75 17.33 11.66
CA ASN A 41 -16.84 18.27 11.93
C ASN A 41 -17.32 19.02 10.67
N VAL A 42 -16.38 19.41 9.80
CA VAL A 42 -16.67 20.12 8.56
C VAL A 42 -17.20 19.17 7.49
N THR A 43 -16.66 17.94 7.42
CA THR A 43 -16.97 16.99 6.34
C THR A 43 -18.22 16.15 6.60
N GLN A 44 -18.54 15.85 7.87
CA GLN A 44 -19.67 15.01 8.26
C GLN A 44 -20.73 15.76 9.07
N GLY A 45 -20.48 17.02 9.45
CA GLY A 45 -21.39 17.81 10.28
C GLY A 45 -21.53 17.30 11.71
N LYS A 46 -20.60 16.45 12.17
CA LYS A 46 -20.60 15.82 13.49
C LYS A 46 -19.38 16.25 14.28
N THR A 47 -19.57 16.68 15.51
CA THR A 47 -18.45 16.95 16.41
C THR A 47 -17.67 15.66 16.70
N ILE A 48 -16.37 15.76 16.99
CA ILE A 48 -15.52 14.59 17.27
C ILE A 48 -16.12 13.71 18.39
N THR A 49 -16.78 14.34 19.37
CA THR A 49 -17.46 13.69 20.49
C THR A 49 -18.70 12.87 20.10
N GLU A 50 -19.28 13.10 18.93
CA GLU A 50 -20.43 12.32 18.41
C GLU A 50 -19.99 11.09 17.59
N LEU A 51 -18.71 11.00 17.23
CA LEU A 51 -18.16 9.86 16.50
C LEU A 51 -17.87 8.70 17.45
N SER A 52 -17.90 7.47 16.92
CA SER A 52 -17.33 6.33 17.64
C SER A 52 -15.80 6.42 17.65
N SER A 53 -15.17 5.88 18.69
CA SER A 53 -13.69 5.80 18.76
C SER A 53 -13.08 5.07 17.54
N MET A 54 -13.81 4.12 16.96
CA MET A 54 -13.42 3.43 15.72
C MET A 54 -13.52 4.33 14.48
N ASP A 55 -14.47 5.26 14.43
CA ASP A 55 -14.62 6.19 13.31
C ASP A 55 -13.47 7.21 13.32
N VAL A 56 -13.08 7.69 14.51
CA VAL A 56 -11.90 8.56 14.70
C VAL A 56 -10.62 7.85 14.25
N LEU A 57 -10.43 6.58 14.65
CA LEU A 57 -9.31 5.76 14.21
C LEU A 57 -9.31 5.57 12.69
N SER A 58 -10.48 5.26 12.11
CA SER A 58 -10.63 5.04 10.67
C SER A 58 -10.32 6.29 9.86
N ALA A 59 -10.80 7.46 10.32
CA ALA A 59 -10.52 8.74 9.68
C ALA A 59 -9.02 9.08 9.69
N ASN A 60 -8.33 8.82 10.79
CA ASN A 60 -6.89 9.06 10.89
C ASN A 60 -6.08 8.08 10.00
N MET A 61 -6.57 6.85 9.82
CA MET A 61 -5.95 5.87 8.93
C MET A 61 -6.05 6.23 7.44
N LEU A 62 -6.88 7.21 7.04
CA LEU A 62 -6.83 7.76 5.68
C LEU A 62 -5.45 8.39 5.34
N GLY A 63 -4.67 8.78 6.34
CA GLY A 63 -3.26 9.14 6.16
C GLY A 63 -2.42 8.03 5.50
N THR A 64 -2.78 6.76 5.74
CA THR A 64 -2.11 5.60 5.15
C THR A 64 -2.37 5.46 3.64
N ASP A 65 -3.49 5.97 3.13
CA ASP A 65 -3.76 6.02 1.69
C ASP A 65 -2.77 6.94 0.98
N LEU A 66 -2.44 8.08 1.59
CA LEU A 66 -1.41 8.97 1.06
C LEU A 66 -0.03 8.31 1.11
N ALA A 67 0.31 7.65 2.22
CA ALA A 67 1.55 6.88 2.32
C ALA A 67 1.64 5.82 1.22
N ASN A 68 0.53 5.14 0.91
CA ASN A 68 0.44 4.16 -0.15
C ASN A 68 0.71 4.80 -1.53
N ILE A 69 0.04 5.90 -1.88
CA ILE A 69 0.28 6.63 -3.14
C ILE A 69 1.75 7.05 -3.26
N MET A 70 2.31 7.62 -2.20
CA MET A 70 3.71 8.04 -2.21
C MET A 70 4.67 6.85 -2.33
N LEU A 71 4.37 5.70 -1.73
CA LEU A 71 5.17 4.48 -1.88
C LEU A 71 5.08 3.90 -3.29
N ILE A 72 3.91 3.95 -3.95
CA ILE A 72 3.74 3.57 -5.36
C ILE A 72 4.70 4.42 -6.22
N ILE A 73 4.64 5.75 -6.09
CA ILE A 73 5.49 6.65 -6.88
C ILE A 73 6.97 6.39 -6.60
N PHE A 74 7.33 6.27 -5.31
CA PHE A 74 8.71 6.01 -4.89
C PHE A 74 9.26 4.72 -5.49
N THR A 75 8.47 3.64 -5.42
CA THR A 75 8.84 2.32 -5.94
C THR A 75 9.00 2.38 -7.44
N ALA A 76 8.05 2.97 -8.15
CA ALA A 76 8.09 3.07 -9.60
C ALA A 76 9.33 3.85 -10.07
N VAL A 77 9.61 5.01 -9.49
CA VAL A 77 10.78 5.84 -9.84
C VAL A 77 12.08 5.14 -9.45
N SER A 78 12.14 4.51 -8.28
CA SER A 78 13.37 3.87 -7.79
C SER A 78 13.76 2.64 -8.63
N VAL A 79 12.79 1.80 -9.00
CA VAL A 79 13.04 0.61 -9.83
C VAL A 79 13.31 1.01 -11.29
N SER A 80 12.55 1.96 -11.84
CA SER A 80 12.66 2.37 -13.26
C SER A 80 13.95 3.12 -13.59
N LYS A 81 14.62 3.72 -12.58
CA LYS A 81 15.92 4.38 -12.77
C LYS A 81 16.92 3.51 -13.51
N GLU A 82 16.96 2.21 -13.24
CA GLU A 82 17.89 1.29 -13.91
C GLU A 82 17.56 1.03 -15.37
N PHE A 83 16.28 1.08 -15.73
CA PHE A 83 15.83 1.00 -17.13
C PHE A 83 16.15 2.29 -17.87
N SER A 84 15.85 3.45 -17.26
CA SER A 84 16.09 4.77 -17.89
C SER A 84 17.57 5.09 -18.10
N THR A 85 18.45 4.64 -17.20
CA THR A 85 19.90 4.91 -17.25
C THR A 85 20.70 3.82 -17.93
N ARG A 86 20.04 2.77 -18.46
CA ARG A 86 20.67 1.54 -18.99
C ARG A 86 21.59 0.82 -18.00
N LEU A 87 21.55 1.17 -16.70
CA LEU A 87 22.30 0.48 -15.65
C LEU A 87 21.84 -0.97 -15.46
N ILE A 88 20.66 -1.32 -15.96
CA ILE A 88 20.18 -2.70 -15.98
C ILE A 88 21.18 -3.67 -16.64
N ASN A 89 21.91 -3.24 -17.68
CA ASN A 89 22.91 -4.08 -18.36
C ASN A 89 24.13 -4.35 -17.48
N VAL A 90 24.55 -3.34 -16.71
CA VAL A 90 25.63 -3.50 -15.72
C VAL A 90 25.18 -4.40 -14.57
N SER A 91 23.96 -4.22 -14.06
CA SER A 91 23.40 -5.06 -13.01
C SER A 91 23.31 -6.53 -13.43
N LEU A 92 22.90 -6.80 -14.68
CA LEU A 92 22.79 -8.15 -15.23
C LEU A 92 24.14 -8.77 -15.57
N ALA A 93 25.17 -7.98 -15.88
CA ALA A 93 26.53 -8.49 -16.00
C ALA A 93 27.06 -9.01 -14.65
N ILE A 94 26.70 -8.36 -13.55
CA ILE A 94 27.08 -8.78 -12.18
C ILE A 94 26.20 -9.95 -11.70
N ILE A 95 24.90 -9.93 -12.00
CA ILE A 95 23.93 -10.97 -11.62
C ILE A 95 23.27 -11.50 -12.89
N PRO A 96 23.86 -12.53 -13.53
CA PRO A 96 23.36 -13.04 -14.81
C PRO A 96 22.00 -13.73 -14.70
N ASP A 97 21.62 -14.16 -13.49
CA ASP A 97 20.32 -14.77 -13.24
C ASP A 97 19.23 -13.69 -13.11
N ARG A 98 18.57 -13.40 -14.24
CA ARG A 98 17.46 -12.44 -14.34
C ARG A 98 16.32 -12.72 -13.34
N ARG A 99 16.05 -13.98 -13.01
CA ARG A 99 15.00 -14.35 -12.04
C ARG A 99 15.40 -13.97 -10.63
N LYS A 100 16.64 -14.28 -10.23
CA LYS A 100 17.17 -13.87 -8.91
C LYS A 100 17.22 -12.36 -8.77
N PHE A 101 17.57 -11.65 -9.83
CA PHE A 101 17.55 -10.18 -9.85
C PHE A 101 16.13 -9.64 -9.60
N PHE A 102 15.15 -10.11 -10.35
CA PHE A 102 13.74 -9.72 -10.20
C PHE A 102 13.20 -10.01 -8.79
N ILE A 103 13.40 -11.23 -8.29
CA ILE A 103 12.95 -11.63 -6.95
C ILE A 103 13.65 -10.80 -5.86
N GLY A 104 14.95 -10.53 -6.02
CA GLY A 104 15.70 -9.69 -5.09
C GLY A 104 15.12 -8.28 -4.95
N LYS A 105 14.69 -7.68 -6.07
CA LYS A 105 13.99 -6.39 -6.02
C LYS A 105 12.64 -6.48 -5.32
N LEU A 106 11.81 -7.46 -5.67
CA LEU A 106 10.51 -7.64 -5.04
C LEU A 106 10.65 -7.81 -3.51
N ILE A 107 11.60 -8.62 -3.05
CA ILE A 107 11.85 -8.82 -1.62
C ILE A 107 12.32 -7.51 -0.96
N THR A 108 13.21 -6.75 -1.61
CA THR A 108 13.71 -5.48 -1.05
C THR A 108 12.58 -4.47 -0.86
N PHE A 109 11.73 -4.29 -1.88
CA PHE A 109 10.59 -3.37 -1.80
C PHE A 109 9.47 -3.89 -0.88
N PHE A 110 9.30 -5.20 -0.77
CA PHE A 110 8.42 -5.82 0.23
C PHE A 110 8.89 -5.47 1.66
N LEU A 111 10.17 -5.69 1.98
CA LEU A 111 10.71 -5.38 3.31
C LEU A 111 10.64 -3.88 3.62
N LEU A 112 10.98 -3.04 2.64
CA LEU A 112 10.90 -1.58 2.78
C LEU A 112 9.47 -1.12 3.06
N SER A 113 8.51 -1.54 2.24
CA SER A 113 7.10 -1.15 2.41
C SER A 113 6.50 -1.72 3.69
N ALA A 114 6.87 -2.93 4.10
CA ALA A 114 6.44 -3.49 5.38
C ALA A 114 6.94 -2.63 6.56
N ALA A 115 8.23 -2.25 6.56
CA ALA A 115 8.78 -1.39 7.60
C ALA A 115 8.11 -0.01 7.65
N ILE A 116 7.93 0.63 6.49
CA ILE A 116 7.28 1.95 6.41
C ILE A 116 5.81 1.86 6.80
N SER A 117 5.10 0.83 6.35
CA SER A 117 3.70 0.59 6.70
C SER A 117 3.51 0.42 8.20
N ILE A 118 4.36 -0.37 8.86
CA ILE A 118 4.35 -0.53 10.33
C ILE A 118 4.55 0.83 11.01
N VAL A 119 5.54 1.61 10.59
CA VAL A 119 5.83 2.92 11.19
C VAL A 119 4.65 3.88 11.03
N VAL A 120 4.13 4.04 9.81
CA VAL A 120 3.02 4.97 9.54
C VAL A 120 1.76 4.55 10.30
N VAL A 121 1.38 3.26 10.24
CA VAL A 121 0.18 2.77 10.92
C VAL A 121 0.31 2.90 12.45
N LEU A 122 1.48 2.60 13.03
CA LEU A 122 1.69 2.77 14.47
C LEU A 122 1.60 4.24 14.89
N LEU A 123 2.21 5.15 14.13
CA LEU A 123 2.16 6.58 14.41
C LEU A 123 0.73 7.14 14.26
N SER A 124 -0.01 6.72 13.22
CA SER A 124 -1.43 7.06 13.06
C SER A 124 -2.30 6.49 14.18
N TYR A 125 -2.00 5.29 14.69
CA TYR A 125 -2.71 4.72 15.83
C TYR A 125 -2.43 5.51 17.13
N LEU A 126 -1.17 5.86 17.40
CA LEU A 126 -0.80 6.71 18.54
C LEU A 126 -1.47 8.08 18.45
N ALA A 127 -1.45 8.71 17.28
CA ALA A 127 -2.13 9.97 17.02
C ALA A 127 -3.64 9.87 17.30
N SER A 128 -4.27 8.77 16.88
CA SER A 128 -5.70 8.53 17.17
C SER A 128 -5.98 8.43 18.66
N ARG A 129 -5.14 7.72 19.42
CA ARG A 129 -5.27 7.66 20.88
C ARG A 129 -5.15 9.04 21.52
N MET A 130 -4.18 9.85 21.09
CA MET A 130 -4.01 11.22 21.61
C MET A 130 -5.23 12.11 21.34
N ILE A 131 -5.87 11.99 20.17
CA ILE A 131 -7.09 12.73 19.85
C ILE A 131 -8.24 12.29 20.77
N LEU A 132 -8.40 10.97 20.98
CA LEU A 132 -9.46 10.44 21.82
C LEU A 132 -9.30 10.84 23.29
N THR A 133 -8.08 10.77 23.83
CA THR A 133 -7.82 11.20 25.21
C THR A 133 -8.03 12.70 25.39
N ALA A 134 -7.60 13.52 24.42
CA ALA A 134 -7.84 14.96 24.46
C ALA A 134 -9.34 15.34 24.44
N ASN A 135 -10.19 14.49 23.87
CA ASN A 135 -11.64 14.70 23.79
C ASN A 135 -12.44 13.91 24.86
N ASN A 136 -11.78 13.31 25.85
CA ASN A 136 -12.40 12.47 26.89
C ASN A 136 -13.24 11.30 26.35
N MET A 137 -12.86 10.75 25.20
CA MET A 137 -13.54 9.62 24.56
C MET A 137 -12.94 8.28 24.99
N PRO A 138 -13.70 7.17 24.90
CA PRO A 138 -13.18 5.83 25.20
C PRO A 138 -11.94 5.51 24.36
N GLU A 139 -10.87 5.10 25.02
CA GLU A 139 -9.61 4.76 24.35
C GLU A 139 -9.74 3.50 23.49
N VAL A 140 -8.97 3.48 22.41
CA VAL A 140 -8.92 2.34 21.49
C VAL A 140 -7.69 1.49 21.82
N SER A 141 -7.90 0.26 22.28
CA SER A 141 -6.83 -0.65 22.70
C SER A 141 -6.53 -1.72 21.65
N LEU A 142 -5.25 -2.02 21.43
CA LEU A 142 -4.81 -3.16 20.59
C LEU A 142 -5.19 -4.53 21.21
N GLN A 143 -5.65 -4.57 22.46
CA GLN A 143 -6.19 -5.79 23.06
C GLN A 143 -7.57 -6.13 22.50
N ASP A 144 -8.31 -5.14 22.01
CA ASP A 144 -9.55 -5.39 21.28
C ASP A 144 -9.24 -6.08 19.96
N PHE A 145 -9.92 -7.20 19.72
CA PHE A 145 -9.81 -7.97 18.48
C PHE A 145 -10.14 -7.13 17.25
N THR A 146 -11.17 -6.26 17.33
CA THR A 146 -11.64 -5.44 16.21
C THR A 146 -10.58 -4.42 15.79
N VAL A 147 -10.01 -3.72 16.77
CA VAL A 147 -8.96 -2.72 16.58
C VAL A 147 -7.71 -3.36 15.99
N ARG A 148 -7.25 -4.45 16.61
CA ARG A 148 -6.06 -5.16 16.17
C ARG A 148 -6.20 -5.70 14.76
N ARG A 149 -7.36 -6.28 14.43
CA ARG A 149 -7.66 -6.73 13.08
C ARG A 149 -7.65 -5.57 12.08
N PHE A 150 -8.24 -4.44 12.43
CA PHE A 150 -8.24 -3.25 11.60
C PHE A 150 -6.84 -2.73 11.32
N VAL A 151 -6.05 -2.51 12.38
CA VAL A 151 -4.66 -2.05 12.29
C VAL A 151 -3.81 -3.00 11.44
N LEU A 152 -3.91 -4.31 11.65
CA LEU A 152 -3.15 -5.29 10.86
C LEU A 152 -3.61 -5.34 9.40
N GLY A 153 -4.91 -5.21 9.12
CA GLY A 153 -5.42 -5.19 7.75
C GLY A 153 -4.96 -3.97 6.97
N VAL A 154 -4.95 -2.79 7.61
CA VAL A 154 -4.45 -1.55 6.99
C VAL A 154 -2.96 -1.67 6.63
N MET A 155 -2.16 -2.36 7.45
CA MET A 155 -0.73 -2.56 7.16
C MET A 155 -0.46 -3.32 5.85
N VAL A 156 -1.40 -4.14 5.39
CA VAL A 156 -1.25 -4.95 4.16
C VAL A 156 -1.34 -4.07 2.91
N MET A 157 -2.08 -2.97 2.95
CA MET A 157 -2.36 -2.16 1.78
C MET A 157 -1.08 -1.59 1.14
N PRO A 158 -0.20 -0.87 1.86
CA PRO A 158 0.99 -0.29 1.23
C PRO A 158 1.96 -1.36 0.72
N VAL A 159 2.01 -2.52 1.39
CA VAL A 159 2.86 -3.66 1.01
C VAL A 159 2.38 -4.26 -0.31
N PHE A 160 1.08 -4.52 -0.43
CA PHE A 160 0.48 -5.07 -1.65
C PHE A 160 0.73 -4.19 -2.87
N TYR A 161 0.38 -2.91 -2.79
CA TYR A 161 0.53 -1.99 -3.93
C TYR A 161 1.99 -1.72 -4.27
N THR A 162 2.90 -1.73 -3.28
CA THR A 162 4.34 -1.62 -3.54
C THR A 162 4.86 -2.80 -4.35
N ILE A 163 4.49 -4.04 -4.02
CA ILE A 163 4.91 -5.23 -4.78
C ILE A 163 4.35 -5.19 -6.21
N ILE A 164 3.05 -4.89 -6.35
CA ILE A 164 2.40 -4.76 -7.66
C ILE A 164 3.12 -3.69 -8.50
N THR A 165 3.44 -2.54 -7.90
CA THR A 165 4.14 -1.46 -8.59
C THR A 165 5.54 -1.88 -9.01
N ALA A 166 6.29 -2.56 -8.13
CA ALA A 166 7.62 -3.05 -8.44
C ALA A 166 7.58 -4.03 -9.62
N ALA A 167 6.63 -4.97 -9.63
CA ALA A 167 6.41 -5.88 -10.75
C ALA A 167 5.99 -5.14 -12.04
N ALA A 168 5.10 -4.15 -11.92
CA ALA A 168 4.62 -3.36 -13.05
C ALA A 168 5.75 -2.57 -13.73
N VAL A 169 6.78 -2.13 -13.01
CA VAL A 169 7.95 -1.48 -13.65
C VAL A 169 8.64 -2.43 -14.62
N PHE A 170 8.82 -3.71 -14.27
CA PHE A 170 9.38 -4.71 -15.18
C PHE A 170 8.41 -5.05 -16.32
N LEU A 171 7.10 -4.91 -16.10
CA LEU A 171 6.09 -5.12 -17.15
C LEU A 171 6.07 -3.96 -18.16
N PHE A 172 6.27 -2.71 -17.74
CA PHE A 172 6.16 -1.54 -18.61
C PHE A 172 7.50 -0.90 -18.99
N ASN A 173 8.62 -1.32 -18.38
CA ASN A 173 9.95 -0.74 -18.53
C ASN A 173 10.01 0.77 -18.25
N GLY A 174 9.12 1.28 -17.39
CA GLY A 174 9.03 2.70 -17.11
C GLY A 174 8.24 2.98 -15.82
N SER A 175 8.51 4.14 -15.23
CA SER A 175 7.78 4.62 -14.04
C SER A 175 6.33 4.94 -14.37
N ALA A 176 6.08 5.67 -15.46
CA ALA A 176 4.75 6.13 -15.82
C ALA A 176 3.74 4.98 -15.95
N GLY A 177 4.07 3.93 -16.71
CA GLY A 177 3.21 2.76 -16.87
C GLY A 177 2.94 2.03 -15.54
N ALA A 178 3.95 1.89 -14.69
CA ALA A 178 3.82 1.23 -13.40
C ALA A 178 2.94 2.03 -12.41
N ILE A 179 3.10 3.35 -12.38
CA ILE A 179 2.29 4.26 -11.56
C ILE A 179 0.84 4.20 -12.03
N THR A 180 0.59 4.39 -13.33
CA THR A 180 -0.76 4.36 -13.91
C THR A 180 -1.44 3.02 -13.66
N PHE A 181 -0.73 1.90 -13.81
CA PHE A 181 -1.28 0.58 -13.54
C PHE A 181 -1.70 0.42 -12.08
N SER A 182 -0.83 0.79 -11.14
CA SER A 182 -1.04 0.56 -9.72
C SER A 182 -2.10 1.50 -9.13
N LEU A 183 -2.06 2.79 -9.51
CA LEU A 183 -3.11 3.75 -9.16
C LEU A 183 -4.43 3.41 -9.85
N GLY A 184 -4.39 2.93 -11.09
CA GLY A 184 -5.56 2.44 -11.81
C GLY A 184 -6.28 1.34 -11.03
N ILE A 185 -5.55 0.32 -10.58
CA ILE A 185 -6.11 -0.76 -9.74
C ILE A 185 -6.66 -0.23 -8.41
N MET A 186 -6.03 0.80 -7.83
CA MET A 186 -6.47 1.41 -6.58
C MET A 186 -7.76 2.22 -6.73
N ILE A 187 -7.93 2.95 -7.83
CA ILE A 187 -9.04 3.90 -8.03
C ILE A 187 -10.24 3.24 -8.73
N LEU A 188 -10.02 2.19 -9.52
CA LEU A 188 -11.09 1.51 -10.27
C LEU A 188 -12.31 1.11 -9.44
N PRO A 189 -12.18 0.59 -8.20
CA PRO A 189 -13.34 0.23 -7.38
C PRO A 189 -14.23 1.43 -7.07
N ALA A 190 -13.66 2.61 -6.88
CA ALA A 190 -14.42 3.84 -6.65
C ALA A 190 -15.26 4.22 -7.88
N LEU A 191 -14.73 4.00 -9.10
CA LEU A 191 -15.49 4.18 -10.34
C LEU A 191 -16.60 3.13 -10.48
N VAL A 192 -16.32 1.86 -10.13
CA VAL A 192 -17.32 0.78 -10.17
C VAL A 192 -18.51 1.07 -9.25
N LYS A 193 -18.29 1.72 -8.10
CA LYS A 193 -19.37 2.15 -7.18
C LYS A 193 -20.35 3.16 -7.79
N MET A 194 -20.02 3.80 -8.92
CA MET A 194 -20.91 4.71 -9.62
C MET A 194 -21.89 3.99 -10.57
N PHE A 195 -21.69 2.69 -10.85
CA PHE A 195 -22.55 1.89 -11.71
C PHE A 195 -23.71 1.24 -10.93
N SER A 196 -24.60 0.53 -11.64
CA SER A 196 -25.75 -0.15 -11.03
C SER A 196 -25.33 -1.25 -10.04
N ASN A 197 -26.22 -1.58 -9.10
CA ASN A 197 -25.98 -2.58 -8.05
C ASN A 197 -25.57 -3.96 -8.60
N THR A 198 -26.07 -4.35 -9.78
CA THR A 198 -25.71 -5.60 -10.45
C THR A 198 -24.24 -5.62 -10.85
N VAL A 199 -23.75 -4.52 -11.43
CA VAL A 199 -22.36 -4.36 -11.86
C VAL A 199 -21.43 -4.37 -10.64
N GLN A 200 -21.81 -3.65 -9.58
CA GLN A 200 -21.07 -3.61 -8.32
C GLN A 200 -20.89 -5.00 -7.69
N ARG A 201 -21.96 -5.81 -7.67
CA ARG A 201 -21.92 -7.19 -7.11
C ARG A 201 -20.96 -8.13 -7.82
N ILE A 202 -20.77 -7.93 -9.12
CA ILE A 202 -19.90 -8.78 -9.92
C ILE A 202 -18.45 -8.31 -9.83
N LEU A 203 -18.22 -6.99 -9.90
CA LEU A 203 -16.89 -6.44 -10.06
C LEU A 203 -16.17 -6.12 -8.74
N LEU A 204 -16.87 -5.54 -7.75
CA LEU A 204 -16.23 -5.14 -6.48
C LEU A 204 -15.49 -6.29 -5.77
N PRO A 205 -16.01 -7.52 -5.70
CA PRO A 205 -15.31 -8.61 -5.01
C PRO A 205 -13.99 -9.03 -5.65
N ILE A 206 -13.75 -8.68 -6.92
CA ILE A 206 -12.53 -9.05 -7.67
C ILE A 206 -11.40 -8.05 -7.38
N PHE A 207 -11.74 -6.86 -6.89
CA PHE A 207 -10.75 -5.81 -6.65
C PHE A 207 -9.95 -6.03 -5.37
N PRO A 208 -8.62 -5.75 -5.40
CA PRO A 208 -7.78 -5.84 -4.21
C PRO A 208 -8.25 -4.97 -3.04
N GLN A 209 -8.83 -3.81 -3.33
CA GLN A 209 -9.34 -2.89 -2.31
C GLN A 209 -10.40 -3.57 -1.42
N SER A 210 -11.33 -4.33 -2.01
CA SER A 210 -12.38 -5.04 -1.26
C SER A 210 -11.80 -6.12 -0.35
N ALA A 211 -10.79 -6.86 -0.83
CA ALA A 211 -10.07 -7.83 0.01
C ALA A 211 -9.31 -7.17 1.17
N ILE A 212 -8.68 -6.02 0.94
CA ILE A 212 -7.97 -5.26 1.97
C ILE A 212 -8.97 -4.74 3.02
N HIS A 213 -10.08 -4.15 2.59
CA HIS A 213 -11.13 -3.68 3.49
C HIS A 213 -11.75 -4.82 4.30
N SER A 214 -11.97 -5.99 3.68
CA SER A 214 -12.50 -7.16 4.39
C SER A 214 -11.51 -7.72 5.41
N LEU A 215 -10.21 -7.69 5.08
CA LEU A 215 -9.14 -8.11 5.98
C LEU A 215 -9.06 -7.20 7.21
N SER A 216 -9.14 -5.88 7.02
CA SER A 216 -9.20 -4.90 8.12
C SER A 216 -10.52 -4.95 8.89
N GLY A 217 -11.56 -5.63 8.38
CA GLY A 217 -12.87 -5.63 9.02
C GLY A 217 -13.56 -4.27 8.96
N ALA A 218 -13.11 -3.37 8.09
CA ALA A 218 -13.77 -2.09 7.80
C ALA A 218 -15.13 -2.26 7.10
N VAL A 219 -15.40 -3.47 6.62
CA VAL A 219 -16.60 -3.82 5.86
C VAL A 219 -17.70 -4.30 6.82
N LYS A 220 -18.92 -3.72 6.72
CA LYS A 220 -20.11 -4.24 7.40
C LYS A 220 -20.42 -5.66 6.91
N LYS A 221 -20.78 -6.55 7.84
CA LYS A 221 -20.92 -8.01 7.65
C LYS A 221 -21.83 -8.42 6.47
N ASP A 222 -22.77 -7.55 6.07
CA ASP A 222 -23.75 -7.77 4.99
C ASP A 222 -23.46 -6.98 3.69
N SER A 223 -22.28 -6.37 3.57
CA SER A 223 -21.95 -5.63 2.35
C SER A 223 -21.47 -6.54 1.22
N VAL A 224 -21.64 -6.07 -0.01
CA VAL A 224 -21.18 -6.72 -1.24
C VAL A 224 -19.65 -6.92 -1.28
N GLU A 225 -18.90 -6.17 -0.47
CA GLU A 225 -17.43 -6.26 -0.36
C GLU A 225 -16.96 -7.31 0.65
N SER A 226 -17.89 -7.97 1.36
CA SER A 226 -17.58 -8.94 2.42
C SER A 226 -17.05 -10.25 1.82
N LEU A 227 -15.73 -10.36 1.72
CA LEU A 227 -15.03 -11.60 1.40
C LEU A 227 -14.58 -12.31 2.69
N GLY A 228 -14.62 -13.63 2.75
CA GLY A 228 -13.98 -14.37 3.84
C GLY A 228 -12.49 -13.99 3.98
N VAL A 229 -11.92 -14.07 5.19
CA VAL A 229 -10.51 -13.70 5.45
C VAL A 229 -9.56 -14.49 4.52
N ILE A 230 -9.81 -15.79 4.37
CA ILE A 230 -9.02 -16.67 3.49
C ILE A 230 -9.18 -16.26 2.03
N ALA A 231 -10.41 -15.98 1.58
CA ALA A 231 -10.67 -15.54 0.21
C ALA A 231 -9.96 -14.21 -0.10
N SER A 232 -9.94 -13.29 0.86
CA SER A 232 -9.25 -11.99 0.73
C SER A 232 -7.74 -12.18 0.55
N ILE A 233 -7.11 -13.03 1.38
CA ILE A 233 -5.68 -13.34 1.27
C ILE A 233 -5.38 -14.01 -0.08
N CYS A 234 -6.18 -15.01 -0.47
CA CYS A 234 -6.02 -15.68 -1.77
C CYS A 234 -6.13 -14.70 -2.93
N LEU A 235 -7.10 -13.79 -2.91
CA LEU A 235 -7.27 -12.79 -3.97
C LEU A 235 -6.05 -11.87 -4.10
N LEU A 236 -5.52 -11.36 -2.99
CA LEU A 236 -4.32 -10.52 -2.99
C LEU A 236 -3.09 -11.30 -3.50
N LEU A 237 -2.93 -12.55 -3.09
CA LEU A 237 -1.85 -13.40 -3.59
C LEU A 237 -1.99 -13.70 -5.09
N ILE A 238 -3.20 -13.92 -5.60
CA ILE A 238 -3.47 -14.11 -7.02
C ILE A 238 -3.07 -12.86 -7.80
N TRP A 239 -3.46 -11.66 -7.35
CA TRP A 239 -3.09 -10.41 -8.01
C TRP A 239 -1.57 -10.20 -8.05
N ILE A 240 -0.88 -10.46 -6.94
CA ILE A 240 0.58 -10.41 -6.87
C ILE A 240 1.19 -11.44 -7.83
N ALA A 241 0.71 -12.68 -7.81
CA ALA A 241 1.24 -13.77 -8.61
C ALA A 241 1.05 -13.50 -10.11
N VAL A 242 -0.16 -13.14 -10.55
CA VAL A 242 -0.46 -12.85 -11.97
C VAL A 242 0.42 -11.71 -12.48
N THR A 243 0.49 -10.60 -11.74
CA THR A 243 1.31 -9.44 -12.15
C THR A 243 2.80 -9.78 -12.17
N SER A 244 3.29 -10.50 -11.16
CA SER A 244 4.71 -10.88 -11.05
C SER A 244 5.11 -11.90 -12.11
N ILE A 245 4.25 -12.87 -12.42
CA ILE A 245 4.49 -13.87 -13.47
C ILE A 245 4.52 -13.19 -14.83
N ALA A 246 3.54 -12.33 -15.14
CA ALA A 246 3.52 -11.58 -16.40
C ALA A 246 4.77 -10.72 -16.58
N ALA A 247 5.16 -9.99 -15.52
CA ALA A 247 6.38 -9.18 -15.51
C ALA A 247 7.64 -10.04 -15.71
N ASN A 248 7.76 -11.16 -15.00
CA ASN A 248 8.91 -12.05 -15.08
C ASN A 248 9.04 -12.73 -16.46
N ILE A 249 7.92 -13.14 -17.08
CA ILE A 249 7.92 -13.69 -18.44
C ILE A 249 8.40 -12.64 -19.43
N LYS A 250 7.88 -11.41 -19.36
CA LYS A 250 8.31 -10.32 -20.25
C LYS A 250 9.79 -10.01 -20.06
N PHE A 251 10.24 -9.88 -18.82
CA PHE A 251 11.63 -9.56 -18.48
C PHE A 251 12.63 -10.64 -18.94
N GLN A 252 12.23 -11.91 -18.96
CA GLN A 252 13.06 -13.00 -19.49
C GLN A 252 13.16 -12.99 -21.02
N LYS A 253 12.09 -12.59 -21.72
CA LYS A 253 12.02 -12.60 -23.19
C LYS A 253 12.60 -11.35 -23.83
N GLN A 254 12.78 -10.28 -23.06
CA GLN A 254 13.23 -9.01 -23.60
C GLN A 254 14.74 -8.99 -23.76
N ASP A 255 15.24 -8.64 -24.94
CA ASP A 255 16.65 -8.34 -25.13
C ASP A 255 16.93 -6.96 -24.50
N ILE A 256 17.95 -6.90 -23.64
CA ILE A 256 18.34 -5.73 -22.84
C ILE A 256 19.78 -5.38 -23.17
#